data_AF-A0AA88QEI1-F1
#
_entry.id   AF-A0AA88QEI1-F1
#
_cell.length_a   1.000
_cell.length_b   1.000
_cell.length_c   1.000
_cell.angle_alpha   90.00
_cell.angle_beta   90.00
_cell.angle_gamma   90.00
#
_symmetry.space_group_name_H-M   'P 1'
#
loop_
_entity.id
_entity.type
_entity.pdbx_description
1 polymer ?
#
loop_
_entity_poly.entity_id
_entity_poly.type
_entity_poly.pdbx_seq_one_letter_code
_entity_poly.pdbx_strand_id
1 'polypeptide(L)'
;MDERIRFYFDQGLTQTEIALSLSVIDNLHISVRHLRRRLAGLQLYRRRQYSDPERVVNFIASQLDGPGRLHGYRMMHERCRLNGLRLTRAMEELDTVVNMWNSHRIRRSNGRDLQHGKPFLMYNLPELYQTRDYLNPVDAERLDVIIHENVCLWKSDIPCDRDLYDLCVLVLEENNLQPCETATEALGLYKNIRPLVREPLGL
;
A
#
# COMPACT_ATOMS: atom_id res chain seq x y z
N MET A 1 -4.92 29.05 23.60
CA MET A 1 -5.18 27.59 23.56
C MET A 1 -5.34 27.08 22.13
N ASP A 2 -6.27 27.61 21.33
CA ASP A 2 -6.49 27.11 19.96
C ASP A 2 -5.33 27.32 18.99
N GLU A 3 -4.59 28.43 19.13
CA GLU A 3 -3.38 28.69 18.35
C GLU A 3 -2.26 27.68 18.65
N ARG A 4 -2.09 27.29 19.92
CA ARG A 4 -1.13 26.26 20.33
C ARG A 4 -1.54 24.87 19.85
N ILE A 5 -2.84 24.56 19.91
CA ILE A 5 -3.41 23.34 19.33
C ILE A 5 -3.15 23.27 17.82
N ARG A 6 -3.36 24.37 17.08
CA ARG A 6 -3.05 24.48 15.65
C ARG A 6 -1.57 24.29 15.38
N PHE A 7 -0.71 24.99 16.12
CA PHE A 7 0.74 24.86 16.00
C PHE A 7 1.20 23.41 16.16
N TYR A 8 0.81 22.74 17.24
CA TYR A 8 1.20 21.34 17.45
C TYR A 8 0.56 20.37 16.46
N PHE A 9 -0.66 20.66 15.99
CA PHE A 9 -1.32 19.88 14.94
C PHE A 9 -0.59 19.99 13.59
N ASP A 10 -0.13 21.18 13.22
CA ASP A 10 0.62 21.43 11.98
C ASP A 10 2.03 20.81 12.02
N GLN A 11 2.60 20.64 13.21
CA GLN A 11 3.82 19.85 13.42
C GLN A 11 3.60 18.34 13.30
N GLY A 12 2.38 17.88 13.04
CA GLY A 12 2.05 16.47 12.79
C GLY A 12 1.96 15.59 14.04
N LEU A 13 2.05 16.17 15.24
CA LEU A 13 1.99 15.45 16.51
C LEU A 13 0.66 14.71 16.67
N THR A 14 0.66 13.56 17.36
CA THR A 14 -0.53 12.74 17.68
C THR A 14 -1.45 13.42 18.71
N GLN A 15 -2.69 12.94 18.91
CA GLN A 15 -3.63 13.65 19.81
C GLN A 15 -3.16 13.53 21.26
N THR A 16 -2.54 12.39 21.58
CA THR A 16 -1.90 12.13 22.87
C THR A 16 -0.67 13.02 23.04
N GLU A 17 0.18 13.13 22.03
CA GLU A 17 1.34 14.04 22.03
C GLU A 17 0.93 15.50 22.18
N ILE A 18 -0.06 15.98 21.42
CA ILE A 18 -0.57 17.36 21.56
C ILE A 18 -1.08 17.61 22.98
N ALA A 19 -1.82 16.67 23.57
CA ALA A 19 -2.30 16.80 24.95
C ALA A 19 -1.15 16.83 25.97
N LEU A 20 -0.11 16.02 25.76
CA LEU A 20 1.10 16.00 26.60
C LEU A 20 1.92 17.28 26.44
N SER A 21 2.14 17.77 25.22
CA SER A 21 2.86 19.01 24.94
C SER A 21 2.14 20.22 25.53
N LEU A 22 0.82 20.29 25.41
CA LEU A 22 0.02 21.34 26.05
C LEU A 22 0.12 21.28 27.57
N SER A 23 0.16 20.08 28.15
CA SER A 23 0.28 19.89 29.59
C SER A 23 1.67 20.21 30.14
N VAL A 24 2.73 19.82 29.44
CA VAL A 24 4.13 19.90 29.93
C VAL A 24 4.79 21.23 29.58
N ILE A 25 4.53 21.77 28.39
CA ILE A 25 5.23 22.95 27.87
C ILE A 25 4.40 24.21 28.14
N ASP A 26 3.12 24.17 27.82
CA ASP A 26 2.22 25.34 27.94
C ASP A 26 1.47 25.37 29.28
N ASN A 27 1.65 24.36 30.14
CA ASN A 27 0.97 24.21 31.44
C ASN A 27 -0.58 24.24 31.34
N LEU A 28 -1.11 23.79 30.21
CA LEU A 28 -2.53 23.70 29.89
C LEU A 28 -3.01 22.26 30.00
N HIS A 29 -3.63 21.92 31.14
CA HIS A 29 -4.22 20.60 31.34
C HIS A 29 -5.56 20.47 30.59
N ILE A 30 -5.57 19.66 29.52
CA ILE A 30 -6.79 19.28 28.81
C ILE A 30 -6.90 17.77 28.65
N SER A 31 -8.11 17.23 28.75
CA SER A 31 -8.36 15.83 28.44
C SER A 31 -8.33 15.61 26.92
N VAL A 32 -7.91 14.41 26.49
CA VAL A 32 -7.91 14.03 25.07
C VAL A 32 -9.32 14.17 24.45
N ARG A 33 -10.38 13.93 25.23
CA ARG A 33 -11.77 14.13 24.80
C ARG A 33 -12.08 15.60 24.51
N HIS A 34 -11.62 16.51 25.38
CA HIS A 34 -11.75 17.96 25.17
C HIS A 34 -10.94 18.37 23.93
N LEU A 35 -9.69 17.91 23.80
CA LEU A 35 -8.85 18.17 22.64
C LEU A 35 -9.51 17.70 21.33
N ARG A 36 -10.10 16.50 21.29
CA ARG A 36 -10.85 16.00 20.12
C ARG A 36 -12.00 16.92 19.73
N ARG A 37 -12.78 17.40 20.70
CA ARG A 37 -13.91 18.30 20.45
C ARG A 37 -13.43 19.65 19.92
N ARG A 38 -12.31 20.17 20.42
CA ARG A 38 -11.70 21.42 19.93
C ARG A 38 -11.10 21.25 18.54
N LEU A 39 -10.39 20.15 18.28
CA LEU A 39 -9.89 19.82 16.93
C LEU A 39 -11.05 19.73 15.92
N ALA A 40 -12.16 19.08 16.29
CA ALA A 40 -13.36 19.01 15.44
C ALA A 40 -13.98 20.39 15.19
N GLY A 41 -14.13 21.22 16.24
CA GLY A 41 -14.63 22.59 16.13
C GLY A 41 -13.73 23.52 15.31
N LEU A 42 -12.43 23.26 15.29
CA LEU A 42 -11.44 23.98 14.47
C LEU A 42 -11.27 23.39 13.06
N GLN A 43 -12.02 22.34 12.72
CA GLN A 43 -11.92 21.58 11.46
C GLN A 43 -10.55 20.94 11.20
N LEU A 44 -9.78 20.66 12.26
CA LEU A 44 -8.44 20.08 12.20
C LEU A 44 -8.53 18.56 12.29
N TYR A 45 -8.76 17.92 11.14
CA TYR A 45 -8.87 16.46 11.03
C TYR A 45 -7.60 15.87 10.42
N ARG A 46 -7.01 14.85 11.07
CA ARG A 46 -5.86 14.12 10.49
C ARG A 46 -6.20 13.26 9.28
N ARG A 47 -7.50 13.02 9.03
CA ARG A 47 -7.97 12.33 7.81
C ARG A 47 -8.46 13.38 6.80
N ARG A 48 -7.89 13.29 5.58
CA ARG A 48 -8.41 13.82 4.30
C ARG A 48 -8.27 15.33 4.03
N GLN A 49 -7.06 15.90 4.06
CA GLN A 49 -6.74 16.94 3.07
C GLN A 49 -6.19 16.24 1.84
N TYR A 50 -7.10 15.81 0.97
CA TYR A 50 -6.71 15.33 -0.35
C TYR A 50 -6.54 16.47 -1.29
N SER A 51 -5.66 16.25 -2.25
CA SER A 51 -5.58 17.13 -3.38
C SER A 51 -6.85 16.96 -4.21
N ASP A 52 -7.38 18.08 -4.65
CA ASP A 52 -8.48 18.15 -5.60
C ASP A 52 -8.23 17.19 -6.78
N PRO A 53 -9.19 16.33 -7.15
CA PRO A 53 -9.04 15.34 -8.22
C PRO A 53 -8.63 15.96 -9.55
N GLU A 54 -9.15 17.14 -9.86
CA GLU A 54 -8.79 17.87 -11.08
C GLU A 54 -7.30 18.26 -11.08
N ARG A 55 -6.78 18.70 -9.92
CA ARG A 55 -5.35 18.99 -9.73
C ARG A 55 -4.47 17.74 -9.89
N VAL A 56 -4.94 16.58 -9.45
CA VAL A 56 -4.21 15.30 -9.59
C VAL A 56 -4.19 14.86 -11.06
N VAL A 57 -5.35 14.87 -11.73
CA VAL A 57 -5.47 14.46 -13.13
C VAL A 57 -4.64 15.37 -14.03
N ASN A 58 -4.71 16.68 -13.83
CA ASN A 58 -3.91 17.66 -14.56
C ASN A 58 -2.40 17.45 -14.31
N PHE A 59 -2.00 17.12 -13.08
CA PHE A 59 -0.61 16.78 -12.78
C PHE A 59 -0.17 15.51 -13.51
N ILE A 60 -0.94 14.42 -13.44
CA ILE A 60 -0.60 13.17 -14.13
C ILE A 60 -0.55 13.38 -15.65
N ALA A 61 -1.51 14.10 -16.24
CA ALA A 61 -1.50 14.45 -17.65
C ALA A 61 -0.22 15.22 -18.03
N SER A 62 0.17 16.22 -17.22
CA SER A 62 1.43 16.96 -17.43
C SER A 62 2.68 16.07 -17.33
N GLN A 63 2.66 15.04 -16.48
CA GLN A 63 3.76 14.08 -16.38
C GLN A 63 3.80 13.14 -17.58
N LEU A 64 2.65 12.76 -18.12
CA LEU A 64 2.53 11.90 -19.31
C LEU A 64 2.99 12.58 -20.60
N ASP A 65 2.98 13.92 -20.67
CA ASP A 65 3.58 14.68 -21.76
C ASP A 65 5.12 14.70 -21.71
N GLY A 66 5.71 14.29 -20.59
CA GLY A 66 7.15 14.28 -20.36
C GLY A 66 7.76 12.88 -20.19
N PRO A 67 8.93 12.76 -19.52
CA PRO A 67 9.52 11.46 -19.18
C PRO A 67 8.65 10.64 -18.20
N GLY A 68 7.58 11.24 -17.66
CA GLY A 68 6.60 10.58 -16.79
C GLY A 68 5.86 9.40 -17.43
N ARG A 69 5.76 9.37 -18.76
CA ARG A 69 5.13 8.29 -19.53
C ARG A 69 5.81 6.92 -19.42
N LEU A 70 7.05 6.87 -18.90
CA LEU A 70 7.81 5.62 -18.74
C LEU A 70 7.74 5.08 -17.30
N HIS A 71 7.11 5.79 -16.36
CA HIS A 71 7.10 5.41 -14.95
C HIS A 71 5.93 4.50 -14.60
N GLY A 72 6.17 3.33 -14.03
CA GLY A 72 5.08 2.49 -13.50
C GLY A 72 4.27 3.18 -12.39
N TYR A 73 3.08 2.65 -12.11
CA TYR A 73 2.12 3.18 -11.12
C TYR A 73 2.75 3.59 -9.77
N ARG A 74 3.61 2.73 -9.19
CA ARG A 74 4.26 3.01 -7.89
C ARG A 74 5.10 4.28 -7.94
N MET A 75 5.80 4.50 -9.05
CA MET A 75 6.67 5.65 -9.24
C MET A 75 5.86 6.91 -9.57
N MET A 76 4.74 6.78 -10.28
CA MET A 76 3.81 7.89 -10.50
C MET A 76 3.14 8.33 -9.20
N HIS A 77 2.74 7.37 -8.36
CA HIS A 77 2.20 7.63 -7.02
C HIS A 77 3.24 8.33 -6.13
N GLU A 78 4.50 7.88 -6.16
CA GLU A 78 5.59 8.54 -5.45
C GLU A 78 5.85 9.96 -5.98
N ARG A 79 5.80 10.18 -7.30
CA ARG A 79 5.88 11.53 -7.87
C ARG A 79 4.75 12.44 -7.42
N CYS A 80 3.52 11.93 -7.37
CA CYS A 80 2.38 12.67 -6.84
C CYS A 80 2.66 13.09 -5.38
N ARG A 81 3.12 12.16 -4.54
CA ARG A 81 3.49 12.41 -3.15
C ARG A 81 4.59 13.46 -3.02
N LEU A 82 5.66 13.36 -3.81
CA LEU A 82 6.77 14.30 -3.83
C LEU A 82 6.35 15.71 -4.28
N ASN A 83 5.30 15.83 -5.08
CA ASN A 83 4.74 17.11 -5.52
C ASN A 83 3.58 17.60 -4.62
N GLY A 84 3.47 17.04 -3.41
CA GLY A 84 2.48 17.46 -2.43
C GLY A 84 1.06 16.96 -2.72
N LEU A 85 0.88 16.05 -3.68
CA LEU A 85 -0.41 15.44 -3.98
C LEU A 85 -0.65 14.23 -3.07
N ARG A 86 -1.71 14.30 -2.26
CA ARG A 86 -2.10 13.21 -1.34
C ARG A 86 -3.26 12.42 -1.94
N LEU A 87 -2.99 11.18 -2.36
CA LEU A 87 -3.95 10.25 -2.96
C LEU A 87 -4.45 9.23 -1.92
N THR A 88 -5.70 8.75 -2.02
CA THR A 88 -6.18 7.61 -1.20
C THR A 88 -5.99 6.30 -1.96
N ARG A 89 -5.72 5.22 -1.22
CA ARG A 89 -5.61 3.85 -1.75
C ARG A 89 -6.94 3.23 -2.24
N ALA A 90 -8.09 3.88 -1.99
CA ALA A 90 -9.43 3.34 -2.23
C ALA A 90 -10.40 4.43 -2.74
N MET A 91 -10.15 4.96 -3.94
CA MET A 91 -11.08 5.90 -4.58
C MET A 91 -11.47 5.34 -5.95
N GLU A 92 -12.74 5.52 -6.34
CA GLU A 92 -13.24 5.34 -7.72
C GLU A 92 -12.42 6.16 -8.75
N GLU A 93 -11.69 7.18 -8.27
CA GLU A 93 -10.70 7.93 -9.04
C GLU A 93 -9.44 7.13 -9.38
N LEU A 94 -9.16 6.05 -8.65
CA LEU A 94 -8.16 5.05 -9.02
C LEU A 94 -8.57 4.36 -10.31
N ASP A 95 -9.86 4.09 -10.53
CA ASP A 95 -10.32 3.55 -11.82
C ASP A 95 -10.14 4.57 -12.94
N THR A 96 -10.33 5.87 -12.67
CA THR A 96 -10.05 6.91 -13.68
C THR A 96 -8.56 6.97 -14.01
N VAL A 97 -7.68 6.93 -13.01
CA VAL A 97 -6.21 6.92 -13.19
C VAL A 97 -5.76 5.62 -13.87
N VAL A 98 -6.31 4.47 -13.47
CA VAL A 98 -6.08 3.15 -14.08
C VAL A 98 -6.57 3.15 -15.51
N ASN A 99 -7.73 3.74 -15.82
CA ASN A 99 -8.26 3.84 -17.18
C ASN A 99 -7.42 4.76 -18.07
N MET A 100 -7.01 5.94 -17.57
CA MET A 100 -6.08 6.82 -18.29
C MET A 100 -4.74 6.11 -18.54
N TRP A 101 -4.21 5.41 -17.53
CA TRP A 101 -2.98 4.63 -17.63
C TRP A 101 -3.12 3.45 -18.61
N ASN A 102 -4.19 2.68 -18.54
CA ASN A 102 -4.41 1.53 -19.40
C ASN A 102 -4.64 1.93 -20.86
N SER A 103 -5.19 3.13 -21.08
CA SER A 103 -5.53 3.65 -22.40
C SER A 103 -4.41 4.42 -23.10
N HIS A 104 -3.42 4.94 -22.36
CA HIS A 104 -2.34 5.72 -22.97
C HIS A 104 -1.43 4.85 -23.85
N ARG A 105 -0.80 5.48 -24.85
CA ARG A 105 0.09 4.80 -25.79
C ARG A 105 1.55 5.03 -25.40
N ILE A 106 2.23 3.98 -24.95
CA ILE A 106 3.68 3.96 -24.77
C ILE A 106 4.33 4.02 -26.15
N ARG A 107 5.13 5.06 -26.40
CA ARG A 107 5.86 5.24 -27.66
C ARG A 107 7.07 4.32 -27.74
N ARG A 108 7.38 3.85 -28.94
CA ARG A 108 8.64 3.15 -29.25
C ARG A 108 9.81 4.08 -28.91
N SER A 109 10.76 3.63 -28.09
CA SER A 109 12.04 4.30 -27.90
C SER A 109 13.12 3.60 -28.75
N ASN A 110 14.11 4.36 -29.22
CA ASN A 110 15.24 3.81 -29.96
C ASN A 110 16.24 3.21 -28.97
N GLY A 111 15.97 1.98 -28.55
CA GLY A 111 16.78 1.16 -27.66
C GLY A 111 16.11 -0.20 -27.51
N ARG A 112 16.89 -1.28 -27.60
CA ARG A 112 16.41 -2.67 -27.73
C ARG A 112 15.32 -3.04 -26.71
N ASP A 113 14.34 -3.82 -27.15
CA ASP A 113 13.34 -4.58 -26.38
C ASP A 113 12.38 -3.85 -25.42
N LEU A 114 12.19 -2.53 -25.55
CA LEU A 114 11.08 -1.90 -24.83
C LEU A 114 9.73 -2.13 -25.54
N GLN A 115 8.89 -2.90 -24.86
CA GLN A 115 7.49 -3.12 -25.23
C GLN A 115 6.75 -1.78 -25.28
N HIS A 116 6.05 -1.56 -26.37
CA HIS A 116 5.41 -0.30 -26.72
C HIS A 116 4.00 -0.61 -27.21
N GLY A 117 3.04 0.27 -26.97
CA GLY A 117 1.64 -0.06 -27.17
C GLY A 117 0.77 0.53 -26.09
N LYS A 118 -0.48 0.09 -26.03
CA LYS A 118 -1.39 0.44 -24.93
C LYS A 118 -1.25 -0.60 -23.83
N PRO A 119 -0.96 -0.22 -22.57
CA PRO A 119 -0.82 -1.18 -21.47
C PRO A 119 -2.00 -2.15 -21.36
N PHE A 120 -3.23 -1.67 -21.58
CA PHE A 120 -4.42 -2.53 -21.62
C PHE A 120 -4.32 -3.66 -22.64
N LEU A 121 -3.90 -3.35 -23.87
CA LEU A 121 -3.80 -4.33 -24.95
C LEU A 121 -2.58 -5.23 -24.78
N MET A 122 -1.48 -4.69 -24.24
CA MET A 122 -0.28 -5.48 -23.96
C MET A 122 -0.54 -6.54 -22.88
N TYR A 123 -1.42 -6.25 -21.92
CA TYR A 123 -1.81 -7.19 -20.87
C TYR A 123 -2.85 -8.21 -21.35
N ASN A 124 -3.92 -7.76 -22.02
CA ASN A 124 -5.04 -8.65 -22.39
C ASN A 124 -4.85 -9.37 -23.72
N LEU A 125 -3.99 -8.86 -24.61
CA LEU A 125 -3.77 -9.40 -25.96
C LEU A 125 -2.27 -9.39 -26.30
N PRO A 126 -1.44 -10.12 -25.52
CA PRO A 126 0.00 -10.17 -25.75
C PRO A 126 0.38 -10.69 -27.15
N GLU A 127 -0.48 -11.48 -27.79
CA GLU A 127 -0.27 -12.03 -29.14
C GLU A 127 -0.13 -10.94 -30.20
N LEU A 128 -0.81 -9.80 -30.02
CA LEU A 128 -0.73 -8.64 -30.93
C LEU A 128 0.66 -7.98 -30.92
N TYR A 129 1.43 -8.19 -29.85
CA TYR A 129 2.77 -7.67 -29.68
C TYR A 129 3.84 -8.75 -29.86
N GLN A 130 3.45 -9.93 -30.36
CA GLN A 130 4.32 -11.11 -30.48
C GLN A 130 4.93 -11.52 -29.13
N THR A 131 4.21 -11.24 -28.03
CA THR A 131 4.58 -11.65 -26.67
C THR A 131 3.71 -12.81 -26.20
N ARG A 132 4.08 -13.41 -25.07
CA ARG A 132 3.35 -14.56 -24.48
C ARG A 132 2.56 -14.12 -23.27
N ASP A 133 1.40 -14.75 -23.07
CA ASP A 133 0.69 -14.66 -21.81
C ASP A 133 1.41 -15.50 -20.74
N TYR A 134 1.57 -14.91 -19.56
CA TYR A 134 2.17 -15.54 -18.39
C TYR A 134 1.17 -15.61 -17.21
N LEU A 135 -0.10 -15.29 -17.45
CA LEU A 135 -1.13 -15.42 -16.44
C LEU A 135 -1.32 -16.90 -16.07
N ASN A 136 -1.28 -17.18 -14.77
CA ASN A 136 -1.61 -18.49 -14.24
C ASN A 136 -3.13 -18.54 -13.99
N PRO A 137 -3.90 -19.38 -14.72
CA PRO A 137 -5.33 -19.47 -14.50
C PRO A 137 -5.58 -19.93 -13.07
N VAL A 138 -6.32 -19.11 -12.32
CA VAL A 138 -6.75 -19.46 -10.97
C VAL A 138 -8.06 -20.22 -11.10
N ASP A 139 -8.12 -21.38 -10.46
CA ASP A 139 -9.35 -22.16 -10.36
C ASP A 139 -10.44 -21.34 -9.67
N ALA A 140 -11.62 -21.24 -10.30
CA ALA A 140 -12.72 -20.42 -9.85
C ALA A 140 -13.25 -20.90 -8.49
N GLU A 141 -13.30 -22.21 -8.27
CA GLU A 141 -13.73 -22.79 -6.98
C GLU A 141 -12.77 -22.38 -5.86
N ARG A 142 -11.47 -22.37 -6.14
CA ARG A 142 -10.43 -21.93 -5.19
C ARG A 142 -10.51 -20.42 -4.92
N LEU A 143 -10.86 -19.62 -5.92
CA LEU A 143 -11.04 -18.17 -5.76
C LEU A 143 -12.24 -17.85 -4.88
N ASP A 144 -13.36 -18.56 -5.08
CA ASP A 144 -14.57 -18.37 -4.28
C ASP A 144 -14.33 -18.68 -2.80
N VAL A 145 -13.59 -19.75 -2.49
CA VAL A 145 -13.18 -20.07 -1.11
C VAL A 145 -12.36 -18.92 -0.52
N ILE A 146 -11.34 -18.42 -1.23
CA ILE A 146 -10.47 -17.33 -0.73
C ILE A 146 -11.26 -16.03 -0.46
N ILE A 147 -12.22 -15.71 -1.33
CA ILE A 147 -13.07 -14.52 -1.18
C ILE A 147 -14.07 -14.72 -0.03
N HIS A 148 -14.75 -15.86 0.02
CA HIS A 148 -15.73 -16.17 1.08
C HIS A 148 -15.08 -16.25 2.47
N GLU A 149 -13.89 -16.82 2.56
CA GLU A 149 -13.16 -16.96 3.82
C GLU A 149 -12.34 -15.71 4.19
N ASN A 150 -12.38 -14.65 3.37
CA ASN A 150 -11.66 -13.39 3.59
C ASN A 150 -10.13 -13.54 3.79
N VAL A 151 -9.53 -14.67 3.39
CA VAL A 151 -8.13 -15.04 3.65
C VAL A 151 -7.14 -13.96 3.19
N CYS A 152 -7.48 -13.22 2.13
CA CYS A 152 -6.62 -12.18 1.55
C CYS A 152 -7.14 -10.74 1.71
N LEU A 153 -8.27 -10.53 2.38
CA LEU A 153 -8.94 -9.22 2.41
C LEU A 153 -8.54 -8.34 3.61
N TRP A 154 -7.99 -8.94 4.67
CA TRP A 154 -7.54 -8.21 5.86
C TRP A 154 -6.08 -8.54 6.16
N LYS A 155 -5.31 -7.54 6.60
CA LYS A 155 -4.00 -7.80 7.21
C LYS A 155 -4.25 -8.50 8.55
N SER A 156 -4.26 -9.83 8.55
CA SER A 156 -4.10 -10.61 9.77
C SER A 156 -2.66 -10.49 10.27
N ASP A 157 -2.47 -10.61 11.58
CA ASP A 157 -1.14 -10.76 12.17
C ASP A 157 -0.48 -12.10 11.76
N ILE A 158 -1.27 -12.99 11.16
CA ILE A 158 -0.84 -14.26 10.58
C ILE A 158 -0.54 -14.05 9.09
N PRO A 159 0.68 -14.37 8.61
CA PRO A 159 1.12 -14.08 7.25
C PRO A 159 0.68 -15.11 6.19
N CYS A 160 0.06 -16.22 6.62
CA CYS A 160 -0.28 -17.35 5.77
C CYS A 160 -1.62 -17.99 6.19
N ASP A 161 -1.98 -19.07 5.51
CA ASP A 161 -3.09 -19.93 5.93
C ASP A 161 -2.92 -20.41 7.38
N ARG A 162 -4.03 -20.66 8.08
CA ARG A 162 -4.05 -21.02 9.50
C ARG A 162 -3.38 -22.36 9.75
N ASP A 163 -3.64 -23.37 8.92
CA ASP A 163 -3.07 -24.70 9.09
C ASP A 163 -1.56 -24.66 8.82
N LEU A 164 -1.15 -23.86 7.83
CA LEU A 164 0.26 -23.64 7.54
C LEU A 164 0.97 -22.87 8.66
N TYR A 165 0.29 -21.91 9.29
CA TYR A 165 0.81 -21.18 10.44
C TYR A 165 0.98 -22.11 11.64
N ASP A 166 -0.04 -22.90 11.97
CA ASP A 166 0.00 -23.85 13.08
C ASP A 166 1.10 -24.90 12.86
N LEU A 167 1.26 -25.41 11.64
CA LEU A 167 2.38 -26.28 11.26
C LEU A 167 3.74 -25.60 11.47
N CYS A 168 3.88 -24.32 11.09
CA CYS A 168 5.11 -23.58 11.30
C CYS A 168 5.42 -23.38 12.80
N VAL A 169 4.39 -23.14 13.62
CA VAL A 169 4.53 -23.03 15.09
C VAL A 169 4.97 -24.36 15.70
N LEU A 170 4.37 -25.48 15.29
CA LEU A 170 4.77 -26.81 15.74
C LEU A 170 6.22 -27.13 15.36
N VAL A 171 6.62 -26.87 14.11
CA VAL A 171 8.00 -27.09 13.64
C VAL A 171 8.99 -26.20 14.39
N LEU A 172 8.60 -24.96 14.73
CA LEU A 172 9.40 -24.05 15.57
C LEU A 172 9.62 -24.63 16.96
N GLU A 173 8.55 -25.12 17.62
CA GLU A 173 8.62 -25.72 18.96
C GLU A 173 9.47 -26.99 18.97
N GLU A 174 9.26 -27.91 18.03
CA GLU A 174 10.01 -29.17 17.93
C GLU A 174 11.51 -28.95 17.70
N ASN A 175 11.88 -27.90 16.98
CA ASN A 175 13.26 -27.59 16.66
C ASN A 175 13.88 -26.54 17.62
N ASN A 176 13.17 -26.17 18.70
CA ASN A 176 13.59 -25.14 19.67
C ASN A 176 13.96 -23.79 19.03
N LEU A 177 13.31 -23.44 17.93
CA LEU A 177 13.54 -22.19 17.21
C LEU A 177 12.61 -21.10 17.76
N GLN A 178 13.15 -19.88 17.94
CA GLN A 178 12.40 -18.75 18.47
C GLN A 178 11.78 -17.90 17.34
N PRO A 179 10.60 -17.31 17.56
CA PRO A 179 10.01 -16.35 16.64
C PRO A 179 10.90 -15.10 16.53
N CYS A 180 11.11 -14.62 15.30
CA CYS A 180 11.99 -13.48 15.05
C CYS A 180 11.32 -12.14 15.35
N GLU A 181 12.07 -11.21 15.95
CA GLU A 181 11.61 -9.84 16.18
C GLU A 181 12.01 -8.88 15.04
N THR A 182 12.99 -9.27 14.20
CA THR A 182 13.50 -8.44 13.10
C THR A 182 13.35 -9.11 11.73
N ALA A 183 13.17 -8.29 10.69
CA ALA A 183 13.00 -8.76 9.30
C ALA A 183 14.23 -9.51 8.75
N THR A 184 15.43 -9.19 9.23
CA THR A 184 16.68 -9.86 8.83
C THR A 184 16.80 -11.25 9.42
N GLU A 185 16.42 -11.42 10.69
CA GLU A 185 16.38 -12.73 11.36
C GLU A 185 15.28 -13.61 10.77
N ALA A 186 14.13 -13.02 10.43
CA ALA A 186 13.01 -13.73 9.80
C ALA A 186 13.41 -14.42 8.48
N LEU A 187 14.30 -13.82 7.69
CA LEU A 187 14.82 -14.43 6.46
C LEU A 187 15.69 -15.66 6.76
N GLY A 188 16.51 -15.61 7.81
CA GLY A 188 17.32 -16.74 8.27
C GLY A 188 16.45 -17.88 8.79
N LEU A 189 15.46 -17.54 9.61
CA LEU A 189 14.49 -18.47 10.15
C LEU A 189 13.69 -19.18 9.04
N TYR A 190 13.22 -18.43 8.04
CA TYR A 190 12.51 -19.01 6.88
C TYR A 190 13.35 -20.05 6.13
N LYS A 191 14.65 -19.80 5.96
CA LYS A 191 15.55 -20.77 5.28
C LYS A 191 15.68 -22.08 6.06
N ASN A 192 15.58 -22.03 7.39
CA ASN A 192 15.69 -23.19 8.27
C ASN A 192 14.36 -23.95 8.40
N ILE A 193 13.23 -23.23 8.52
CA ILE A 193 11.89 -23.82 8.65
C ILE A 193 11.41 -24.41 7.33
N ARG A 194 11.69 -23.76 6.19
CA ARG A 194 11.19 -24.18 4.88
C ARG A 194 11.42 -25.67 4.55
N PRO A 195 12.62 -26.26 4.70
CA PRO A 195 12.81 -27.68 4.43
C PRO A 195 12.02 -28.57 5.40
N LEU A 196 11.89 -28.16 6.68
CA LEU A 196 11.19 -28.91 7.71
C LEU A 196 9.67 -28.91 7.54
N VAL A 197 9.10 -27.82 7.01
CA VAL A 197 7.66 -27.73 6.68
C VAL A 197 7.32 -28.44 5.38
N ARG A 198 8.28 -28.55 4.46
CA ARG A 198 8.07 -29.23 3.16
C ARG A 198 7.98 -30.75 3.28
N GLU A 199 8.69 -31.35 4.22
CA GLU A 199 8.66 -32.79 4.48
C GLU A 199 7.24 -33.30 4.85
N PRO A 200 6.55 -32.76 5.87
CA PRO A 200 5.19 -33.19 6.21
C PRO A 200 4.13 -32.83 5.15
N LEU A 201 4.41 -31.86 4.28
CA LEU A 201 3.53 -31.50 3.16
C LEU A 201 3.79 -32.33 1.89
N GLY A 202 4.84 -33.17 1.86
CA GLY A 202 5.20 -33.98 0.70
C GLY A 202 5.64 -33.18 -0.54
N LEU A 203 6.24 -31.98 -0.34
CA LEU A 203 6.55 -30.99 -1.39
C LEU A 203 8.04 -30.75 -1.65
#